data_AF-A0A5C8ABL2-F1
#
_entry.id   AF-A0A5C8ABL2-F1
#
_cell.length_a   1.000
_cell.length_b   1.000
_cell.length_c   1.000
_cell.angle_alpha   90.00
_cell.angle_beta   90.00
_cell.angle_gamma   90.00
#
_symmetry.space_group_name_H-M   'P 1'
#
loop_
_entity.id
_entity.type
_entity.pdbx_description
1 polymer ?
#
loop_
_entity_poly.entity_id
_entity_poly.type
_entity_poly.pdbx_seq_one_letter_code
_entity_poly.pdbx_strand_id
1 'polypeptide(L)'
;MASKRTFKRDLNRMIFDVVEECFSVQLYNESKTEATNKLIDEAVEFRNNMTEKIHAAKTKQAFKVLHAEVEDAAVDFTHKINGLH
;
A
#
# COMPACT_ATOMS: atom_id res chain seq x y z
N MET A 1 19.39 4.82 -11.63
CA MET A 1 18.78 3.49 -11.43
C MET A 1 17.29 3.58 -11.73
N ALA A 2 16.87 3.24 -12.94
CA ALA A 2 15.46 3.30 -13.33
C ALA A 2 14.56 2.42 -12.44
N SER A 3 15.07 1.29 -11.93
CA SER A 3 14.28 0.34 -11.12
C SER A 3 13.77 0.90 -9.79
N LYS A 4 14.62 1.52 -8.95
CA LYS A 4 14.20 2.04 -7.64
C LYS A 4 13.16 3.17 -7.77
N ARG A 5 13.36 4.07 -8.74
CA ARG A 5 12.46 5.19 -8.97
C ARG A 5 11.09 4.70 -9.44
N THR A 6 11.07 3.77 -10.39
CA THR A 6 9.84 3.14 -10.88
C THR A 6 9.15 2.39 -9.74
N PHE A 7 9.88 1.59 -8.96
CA PHE A 7 9.28 0.84 -7.86
C PHE A 7 8.64 1.75 -6.79
N LYS A 8 9.30 2.85 -6.39
CA LYS A 8 8.68 3.81 -5.45
C LYS A 8 7.42 4.46 -6.03
N ARG A 9 7.42 4.76 -7.34
CA ARG A 9 6.23 5.31 -8.00
C ARG A 9 5.09 4.30 -8.00
N ASP A 10 5.38 3.04 -8.27
CA ASP A 10 4.37 1.98 -8.35
C ASP A 10 3.82 1.66 -6.94
N LEU A 11 4.68 1.63 -5.92
CA LEU A 11 4.27 1.58 -4.50
C LEU A 11 3.35 2.76 -4.14
N ASN A 12 3.73 3.99 -4.49
CA ASN A 12 2.89 5.16 -4.19
C ASN A 12 1.53 5.08 -4.89
N ARG A 13 1.50 4.60 -6.14
CA ARG A 13 0.26 4.43 -6.89
C ARG A 13 -0.67 3.45 -6.19
N MET A 14 -0.16 2.27 -5.82
CA MET A 14 -0.92 1.27 -5.06
C MET A 14 -1.50 1.86 -3.75
N ILE A 15 -0.70 2.62 -2.99
CA ILE A 15 -1.16 3.23 -1.75
C ILE A 15 -2.24 4.29 -1.99
N PHE A 16 -2.11 5.10 -3.05
CA PHE A 16 -3.17 6.05 -3.41
C PHE A 16 -4.46 5.33 -3.78
N ASP A 17 -4.39 4.25 -4.57
CA ASP A 17 -5.57 3.46 -4.94
C ASP A 17 -6.27 2.91 -3.67
N VAL A 18 -5.52 2.35 -2.71
CA VAL A 18 -6.06 1.87 -1.42
C VAL A 18 -6.74 2.99 -0.61
N VAL A 19 -6.11 4.16 -0.56
CA VAL A 19 -6.64 5.32 0.20
C VAL A 19 -7.89 5.90 -0.46
N GLU A 20 -7.91 6.01 -1.79
CA GLU A 20 -9.08 6.48 -2.55
C GLU A 20 -10.29 5.56 -2.36
N GLU A 21 -10.09 4.24 -2.37
CA GLU A 21 -11.15 3.28 -2.08
C GLU A 21 -11.65 3.40 -0.64
N CYS A 22 -10.76 3.59 0.33
CA CYS A 22 -11.17 3.85 1.72
C CYS A 22 -12.04 5.10 1.84
N PHE A 23 -11.69 6.20 1.17
CA PHE A 23 -12.52 7.41 1.15
C PHE A 23 -13.84 7.20 0.43
N SER A 24 -13.86 6.38 -0.62
CA SER A 24 -15.09 6.00 -1.32
C SER A 24 -16.03 5.24 -0.39
N VAL A 25 -15.53 4.27 0.38
CA VAL A 25 -16.32 3.56 1.41
C VAL A 25 -16.86 4.52 2.46
N GLN A 26 -16.07 5.49 2.94
CA GLN A 26 -16.53 6.50 3.89
C GLN A 26 -17.66 7.35 3.33
N LEU A 27 -17.56 7.74 2.06
CA LEU A 27 -18.56 8.58 1.39
C LEU A 27 -19.93 7.90 1.32
N TYR A 28 -19.97 6.58 1.11
CA TYR A 28 -21.22 5.82 1.02
C TYR A 28 -21.65 5.19 2.36
N ASN A 29 -20.73 5.08 3.33
CA ASN A 29 -20.99 4.46 4.63
C ASN A 29 -20.16 5.10 5.75
N GLU A 30 -20.71 6.17 6.34
CA GLU A 30 -20.06 6.91 7.43
C GLU A 30 -19.75 6.04 8.66
N SER A 31 -20.50 4.96 8.89
CA SER A 31 -20.25 4.04 10.02
C SER A 31 -18.90 3.30 9.91
N LYS A 32 -18.33 3.23 8.70
CA LYS A 32 -17.04 2.59 8.42
C LYS A 32 -15.86 3.55 8.51
N THR A 33 -16.08 4.83 8.87
CA THR A 33 -15.04 5.86 8.94
C THR A 33 -13.87 5.46 9.84
N GLU A 34 -14.14 4.88 11.01
CA GLU A 34 -13.05 4.46 11.91
C GLU A 34 -12.23 3.31 11.32
N ALA A 35 -12.88 2.33 10.69
CA ALA A 35 -12.22 1.17 10.11
C ALA A 35 -11.37 1.54 8.89
N THR A 36 -11.91 2.42 8.04
CA THR A 36 -11.21 2.94 6.85
C THR A 36 -10.06 3.87 7.24
N ASN A 37 -10.20 4.72 8.26
CA ASN A 37 -9.09 5.53 8.78
C ASN A 37 -7.92 4.66 9.28
N LYS A 38 -8.22 3.59 10.02
CA LYS A 38 -7.20 2.61 10.46
C LYS A 38 -6.49 1.96 9.28
N LEU A 39 -7.21 1.65 8.21
CA LEU A 39 -6.64 1.04 7.01
C LEU A 39 -5.78 2.03 6.22
N ILE A 40 -6.17 3.31 6.18
CA ILE A 40 -5.36 4.41 5.63
C ILE A 40 -4.05 4.55 6.43
N ASP A 41 -4.12 4.57 7.76
CA ASP A 41 -2.93 4.67 8.61
C ASP A 41 -1.98 3.49 8.38
N GLU A 42 -2.51 2.26 8.30
CA GLU A 42 -1.74 1.05 8.00
C GLU A 42 -1.07 1.14 6.61
N ALA A 43 -1.79 1.64 5.60
CA ALA A 43 -1.24 1.84 4.27
C ALA A 43 -0.10 2.88 4.26
N VAL A 44 -0.23 3.97 5.00
CA VAL A 44 0.83 4.99 5.14
C VAL A 44 2.05 4.41 5.85
N GLU A 45 1.85 3.65 6.92
CA GLU A 45 2.94 3.00 7.66
C GLU A 45 3.67 1.98 6.78
N PHE A 46 2.93 1.15 6.04
CA PHE A 46 3.50 0.24 5.04
C PHE A 46 4.32 0.98 3.99
N ARG A 47 3.80 2.09 3.44
CA ARG A 47 4.53 2.92 2.47
C ARG A 47 5.86 3.40 3.02
N ASN A 48 5.89 3.89 4.26
CA ASN A 48 7.09 4.40 4.90
C ASN A 48 8.11 3.28 5.10
N ASN A 49 7.69 2.15 5.68
CA ASN A 49 8.53 0.96 5.88
C ASN A 49 9.12 0.44 4.57
N MET A 50 8.30 0.32 3.52
CA MET A 50 8.77 -0.15 2.21
C MET A 50 9.72 0.86 1.55
N THR A 51 9.50 2.15 1.73
CA THR A 51 10.40 3.18 1.20
C THR A 51 11.81 3.08 1.81
N GLU A 52 11.89 2.80 3.12
CA GLU A 52 13.17 2.56 3.81
C GLU A 52 13.85 1.30 3.30
N LYS A 53 13.10 0.18 3.19
CA LYS A 53 13.63 -1.08 2.64
C LYS A 53 14.14 -0.92 1.21
N ILE A 54 13.41 -0.22 0.34
CA ILE A 54 13.83 0.09 -1.05
C ILE A 54 15.12 0.93 -1.07
N HIS A 55 15.25 1.88 -0.14
CA HIS A 55 16.46 2.68 -0.02
C HIS A 55 17.66 1.81 0.38
N ALA A 56 17.49 0.94 1.37
CA ALA A 56 18.50 0.01 1.87
C ALA A 56 18.88 -1.11 0.89
N ALA A 57 17.98 -1.51 0.00
CA ALA A 57 18.21 -2.60 -0.95
C ALA A 57 19.33 -2.29 -1.95
N LYS A 58 20.34 -3.16 -2.04
CA LYS A 58 21.51 -3.01 -2.94
C LYS A 58 21.61 -4.08 -4.01
N THR A 59 20.92 -5.22 -3.85
CA THR A 59 21.02 -6.38 -4.74
C THR A 59 19.72 -6.62 -5.51
N LYS A 60 19.81 -7.21 -6.71
CA LYS A 60 18.64 -7.59 -7.51
C LYS A 60 17.71 -8.55 -6.76
N GLN A 61 18.28 -9.47 -5.98
CA GLN A 61 17.51 -10.41 -5.16
C GLN A 61 16.67 -9.67 -4.11
N ALA A 62 17.24 -8.66 -3.43
CA ALA A 62 16.50 -7.85 -2.48
C ALA A 62 15.33 -7.13 -3.15
N PHE A 63 15.51 -6.58 -4.36
CA PHE A 63 14.40 -5.98 -5.10
C PHE A 63 13.29 -6.98 -5.44
N LYS A 64 13.64 -8.21 -5.84
CA LYS A 64 12.64 -9.24 -6.14
C LYS A 64 11.80 -9.61 -4.90
N VAL A 65 12.44 -9.74 -3.75
CA VAL A 65 11.75 -10.03 -2.48
C VAL A 65 10.82 -8.88 -2.11
N LEU A 66 11.27 -7.63 -2.24
CA LEU A 66 10.44 -6.47 -1.94
C LEU A 66 9.25 -6.33 -2.90
N HIS A 67 9.41 -6.69 -4.17
CA HIS A 67 8.29 -6.71 -5.12
C HIS A 67 7.20 -7.72 -4.69
N ALA A 68 7.60 -8.94 -4.31
CA ALA A 68 6.65 -9.92 -3.80
C ALA A 68 5.95 -9.42 -2.53
N GLU A 69 6.69 -8.80 -1.59
CA GLU A 69 6.10 -8.21 -0.38
C GLU A 69 5.07 -7.11 -0.69
N VAL A 70 5.30 -6.29 -1.71
CA VAL A 70 4.31 -5.28 -2.16
C VAL A 70 3.10 -5.93 -2.82
N GLU A 71 3.30 -6.97 -3.63
CA GLU A 71 2.20 -7.69 -4.29
C GLU A 71 1.28 -8.39 -3.26
N ASP A 72 1.87 -9.07 -2.28
CA ASP A 72 1.12 -9.72 -1.19
C ASP A 72 0.34 -8.67 -0.37
N ALA A 73 0.97 -7.55 -0.02
CA ALA A 73 0.30 -6.47 0.68
C ALA A 73 -0.84 -5.84 -0.13
N ALA A 74 -0.70 -5.72 -1.46
CA ALA A 74 -1.76 -5.21 -2.33
C ALA A 74 -3.01 -6.11 -2.29
N VAL A 75 -2.80 -7.43 -2.30
CA VAL A 75 -3.87 -8.43 -2.18
C VAL A 75 -4.52 -8.32 -0.81
N ASP A 76 -3.74 -8.22 0.27
CA ASP A 76 -4.25 -8.08 1.63
C ASP A 76 -5.08 -6.80 1.83
N PHE A 77 -4.60 -5.65 1.35
CA PHE A 77 -5.35 -4.40 1.41
C PHE A 77 -6.66 -4.49 0.62
N THR A 78 -6.63 -5.12 -0.54
CA THR A 78 -7.83 -5.35 -1.37
C THR A 78 -8.85 -6.21 -0.62
N HIS A 79 -8.41 -7.30 0.03
CA HIS A 79 -9.30 -8.13 0.84
C HIS A 79 -9.90 -7.38 2.03
N LYS A 80 -9.10 -6.55 2.71
CA LYS A 80 -9.58 -5.72 3.82
C LYS A 80 -10.63 -4.72 3.35
N ILE A 81 -10.40 -4.01 2.25
CA ILE A 81 -11.37 -3.06 1.66
C ILE A 81 -12.65 -3.79 1.24
N ASN A 82 -12.55 -4.94 0.58
CA ASN A 82 -13.71 -5.73 0.19
C ASN A 82 -14.53 -6.24 1.38
N GLY A 83 -13.91 -6.45 2.54
CA GLY A 83 -14.61 -6.77 3.78
C GLY A 83 -15.32 -5.57 4.42
N LEU A 84 -15.10 -4.34 3.93
CA LEU A 84 -15.75 -3.12 4.38
C LEU A 84 -16.94 -2.70 3.50
N HIS A 85 -16.99 -3.19 2.26
CA HIS A 85 -18.17 -3.13 1.38
C HIS A 85 -19.33 -3.96 1.92
#